data_AF-A0A8T5PP87-F1
#
_entry.id   AF-A0A8T5PP87-F1
#
_cell.length_a   1.000
_cell.length_b   1.000
_cell.length_c   1.000
_cell.angle_alpha   90.00
_cell.angle_beta   90.00
_cell.angle_gamma   90.00
#
_symmetry.space_group_name_H-M   'P 1'
#
loop_
_entity.id
_entity.type
_entity.pdbx_description
1 polymer ?
#
loop_
_entity_poly.entity_id
_entity_poly.type
_entity_poly.pdbx_seq_one_letter_code
_entity_poly.pdbx_strand_id
1 'polypeptide(L)'
;MGLILNSKVVGSKVIFTICVDHEEALQLKGHVKNVYLFSEQTAQIKANLTARGKNSATKYFLIPRGLREDIKFPQKQILCQRIDSKEHAIFVYLVNKLV
;
A
#
# COMPACT_ATOMS: atom_id res chain seq x y z
N MET A 1 -0.57 2.17 12.55
CA MET A 1 -0.11 0.94 11.85
C MET A 1 -0.49 -0.27 12.68
N GLY A 2 -1.05 -1.29 12.04
CA GLY A 2 -1.40 -2.54 12.73
C GLY A 2 -0.18 -3.35 13.17
N LEU A 3 -0.13 -3.73 14.45
CA LEU A 3 0.83 -4.67 15.01
C LEU A 3 0.19 -6.05 15.15
N ILE A 4 0.91 -7.09 14.74
CA ILE A 4 0.50 -8.47 15.00
C ILE A 4 0.84 -8.79 16.45
N LEU A 5 -0.19 -9.01 17.28
CA LEU A 5 -0.02 -9.43 18.67
C LEU A 5 0.20 -10.94 18.80
N ASN A 6 -0.47 -11.70 17.94
CA ASN A 6 -0.41 -13.17 17.96
C ASN A 6 -0.67 -13.71 16.56
N SER A 7 -0.09 -14.87 16.27
CA SER A 7 -0.43 -15.69 15.10
C SER A 7 -0.59 -17.14 15.54
N LYS A 8 -1.62 -17.81 15.02
CA LYS A 8 -1.83 -19.25 15.23
C LYS A 8 -2.16 -19.93 13.93
N VAL A 9 -1.56 -21.09 13.71
CA VAL A 9 -1.86 -21.95 12.56
C VAL A 9 -2.99 -22.90 12.95
N VAL A 10 -4.04 -22.95 12.12
CA VAL A 10 -5.17 -23.86 12.30
C VAL A 10 -5.44 -24.55 10.96
N GLY A 11 -4.98 -25.80 10.84
CA GLY A 11 -5.00 -26.53 9.57
C GLY A 11 -4.15 -25.82 8.50
N SER A 12 -4.77 -25.49 7.36
CA SER A 12 -4.13 -24.75 6.26
C SER A 12 -4.24 -23.23 6.38
N LYS A 13 -4.78 -22.71 7.49
CA LYS A 13 -5.03 -21.28 7.69
C LYS A 13 -4.13 -20.73 8.79
N VAL A 14 -3.77 -19.45 8.65
CA VAL A 14 -3.10 -18.67 9.70
C VAL A 14 -4.08 -17.61 10.20
N ILE A 15 -4.28 -17.57 11.51
CA ILE A 15 -5.14 -16.59 12.18
C ILE A 15 -4.23 -15.59 12.88
N PHE A 16 -4.39 -14.31 12.54
CA PHE A 16 -3.69 -13.20 13.19
C PHE A 16 -4.62 -12.47 14.15
N THR A 17 -4.09 -12.13 15.32
CA THR A 17 -4.68 -11.11 16.20
C THR A 17 -3.88 -9.83 16.01
N ILE A 18 -4.55 -8.77 15.58
CA ILE A 18 -3.93 -7.48 15.29
C ILE A 18 -4.40 -6.41 16.28
N CYS A 19 -3.46 -5.57 16.72
CA CYS A 19 -3.73 -4.31 17.37
C CYS A 19 -3.55 -3.21 16.34
N VAL A 20 -4.52 -2.32 16.17
CA VAL A 20 -4.43 -1.19 15.24
C VAL A 20 -4.60 0.10 16.00
N ASP A 21 -4.01 1.18 15.50
CA ASP A 21 -4.23 2.50 16.08
C ASP A 21 -5.72 2.88 15.94
N HIS A 22 -6.22 3.65 16.91
CA HIS A 22 -7.61 4.08 16.93
C HIS A 22 -8.02 4.79 15.63
N GLU A 23 -7.17 5.69 15.12
CA GLU A 23 -7.43 6.42 13.87
C GLU A 23 -7.49 5.51 12.64
N GLU A 24 -6.66 4.47 12.56
CA GLU A 24 -6.74 3.47 11.48
C GLU A 24 -8.02 2.64 11.57
N ALA A 25 -8.44 2.26 12.79
CA ALA A 25 -9.70 1.57 13.00
C ALA A 25 -10.89 2.43 12.56
N LEU A 26 -10.86 3.73 12.86
CA LEU A 26 -11.90 4.67 12.43
C LEU A 26 -11.96 4.82 10.91
N GLN A 27 -10.82 4.79 10.21
CA GLN A 27 -10.78 4.87 8.74
C GLN A 27 -11.49 3.71 8.05
N LEU A 28 -11.60 2.55 8.71
CA LEU A 28 -12.39 1.43 8.20
C LEU A 28 -13.89 1.72 8.17
N LYS A 29 -14.38 2.72 8.92
CA LYS A 29 -15.81 3.13 8.97
C LYS A 29 -16.77 1.94 9.18
N GLY A 30 -16.34 0.94 9.96
CA GLY A 30 -17.11 -0.29 10.21
C GLY A 30 -17.01 -1.37 9.12
N HIS A 31 -16.29 -1.13 8.02
CA HIS A 31 -16.07 -2.11 6.96
C HIS A 31 -14.96 -3.11 7.33
N VAL A 32 -15.34 -4.18 8.05
CA VAL A 32 -14.42 -5.26 8.49
C VAL A 32 -14.52 -6.55 7.65
N LYS A 33 -15.01 -6.43 6.41
CA LYS A 33 -15.09 -7.52 5.42
C LYS A 33 -14.13 -7.21 4.27
N ASN A 34 -13.64 -8.27 3.61
CA ASN A 34 -12.67 -8.17 2.49
C ASN A 34 -11.43 -7.35 2.85
N VAL A 35 -10.91 -7.56 4.06
CA VAL A 35 -9.67 -6.94 4.53
C VAL A 35 -8.49 -7.77 4.02
N TYR A 36 -7.55 -7.11 3.36
CA TYR A 36 -6.34 -7.73 2.84
C TYR A 36 -5.12 -7.21 3.60
N LEU A 37 -4.17 -8.09 3.88
CA LEU A 37 -2.93 -7.74 4.56
C LEU A 37 -1.86 -7.33 3.55
N PHE A 38 -1.09 -6.31 3.90
CA PHE A 38 0.04 -5.80 3.14
C PHE A 38 1.25 -5.65 4.08
N SER A 39 2.45 -5.94 3.57
CA SER A 39 3.72 -5.66 4.24
C SER A 39 4.64 -4.91 3.27
N GLU A 40 5.36 -3.91 3.75
CA GLU A 40 6.34 -3.20 2.92
C GLU A 40 7.41 -4.15 2.37
N GLN A 41 7.75 -5.21 3.11
CA GLN A 41 8.74 -6.22 2.72
C GLN A 41 8.22 -7.15 1.61
N THR A 42 6.91 -7.22 1.38
CA THR A 42 6.32 -8.04 0.31
C THR A 42 6.17 -7.28 -1.01
N ALA A 43 6.41 -5.96 -1.02
CA ALA A 43 6.39 -5.15 -2.24
C ALA A 43 7.66 -5.39 -3.07
N GLN A 44 7.63 -6.38 -3.96
CA GLN A 44 8.79 -6.78 -4.78
C GLN A 44 8.65 -6.43 -6.26
N ILE A 45 7.44 -6.08 -6.73
CA ILE A 45 7.19 -5.77 -8.13
C ILE A 45 7.69 -4.35 -8.41
N LYS A 46 8.62 -4.21 -9.34
CA LYS A 46 9.10 -2.89 -9.79
C LYS A 46 8.08 -2.29 -10.74
N ALA A 47 7.55 -1.11 -10.39
CA ALA A 47 6.69 -0.32 -11.26
C ALA A 47 7.46 0.90 -11.79
N ASN A 48 7.40 1.12 -13.10
CA ASN A 48 8.08 2.24 -13.74
C ASN A 48 7.32 3.55 -13.52
N LEU A 49 8.06 4.60 -13.20
CA LEU A 49 7.56 5.97 -13.20
C LEU A 49 7.89 6.61 -14.54
N THR A 50 6.90 6.67 -15.43
CA THR A 50 7.06 7.44 -16.67
C THR A 50 6.91 8.92 -16.36
N ALA A 51 7.86 9.73 -16.83
CA ALA A 51 7.75 11.18 -16.83
C ALA A 51 7.63 11.72 -18.27
N ARG A 52 6.71 12.66 -18.52
CA ARG A 52 6.58 13.39 -19.79
C ARG A 52 6.48 14.91 -19.55
N GLY A 53 6.77 15.70 -20.59
CA GLY A 53 6.71 17.17 -20.57
C GLY A 53 8.06 17.86 -20.32
N LYS A 54 8.13 19.19 -20.58
CA LYS A 54 9.31 20.02 -20.31
C LYS A 54 9.69 19.90 -18.83
N ASN A 55 10.93 19.55 -18.52
CA ASN A 55 11.44 19.27 -17.16
C ASN A 55 10.77 18.10 -16.41
N SER A 56 10.21 17.11 -17.11
CA SER A 56 9.60 15.92 -16.46
C SER A 56 8.42 16.24 -15.53
N ALA A 57 7.68 17.32 -15.80
CA ALA A 57 6.61 17.83 -14.94
C ALA A 57 5.44 16.83 -14.75
N THR A 58 5.17 15.95 -15.72
CA THR A 58 4.07 14.99 -15.67
C THR A 58 4.59 13.60 -15.32
N LYS A 59 4.53 13.20 -14.04
CA LYS A 59 4.76 11.82 -13.61
C LYS A 59 3.45 11.03 -13.69
N TYR A 60 3.42 9.91 -14.41
CA TYR A 60 2.23 9.04 -14.60
C TYR A 60 1.88 8.16 -13.39
N PHE A 61 2.32 8.55 -12.19
CA PHE A 61 1.76 8.02 -10.97
C PHE A 61 0.67 9.00 -10.54
N LEU A 62 -0.58 8.68 -10.90
CA LEU A 62 -1.77 9.50 -10.68
C LEU A 62 -2.15 9.56 -9.19
N ILE A 63 -1.18 9.82 -8.30
CA ILE A 63 -1.50 10.21 -6.93
C ILE A 63 -2.28 11.53 -7.02
N PRO A 64 -3.49 11.62 -6.43
CA PRO A 64 -4.21 12.89 -6.31
C PRO A 64 -3.31 13.98 -5.75
N ARG A 65 -3.42 15.21 -6.28
CA ARG A 65 -2.47 16.30 -5.94
C ARG A 65 -2.32 16.54 -4.43
N GLY A 66 -3.43 16.50 -3.68
CA GLY A 66 -3.41 16.68 -2.22
C GLY A 66 -2.75 15.55 -1.43
N LEU A 67 -2.53 14.39 -2.05
CA LEU A 67 -1.82 13.26 -1.43
C LEU A 67 -0.34 13.22 -1.84
N ARG A 68 0.17 14.23 -2.55
CA ARG A 68 1.57 14.32 -3.00
C ARG A 68 2.49 15.02 -2.02
N GLU A 69 1.92 15.65 -0.99
CA GLU A 69 2.69 16.31 0.06
C GLU A 69 3.65 15.30 0.70
N ASP A 70 4.88 15.72 0.94
CA ASP A 70 5.95 14.91 1.56
C ASP A 70 6.33 13.61 0.83
N ILE A 71 6.04 13.48 -0.47
CA ILE A 71 6.45 12.31 -1.26
C ILE A 71 7.70 12.62 -2.10
N LYS A 72 8.75 11.81 -1.91
CA LYS A 72 9.94 11.76 -2.77
C LYS A 72 9.70 10.81 -3.94
N PHE A 73 9.24 11.34 -5.07
CA PHE A 73 9.10 10.56 -6.30
C PHE A 73 10.46 10.20 -6.89
N PRO A 74 10.88 8.92 -6.87
CA PRO A 74 12.15 8.50 -7.44
C PRO A 74 12.13 8.72 -8.97
N GLN A 75 13.32 8.82 -9.56
CA GLN A 75 13.44 9.15 -10.99
C GLN A 75 13.01 8.02 -11.92
N LYS A 76 12.98 6.75 -11.47
CA LYS A 76 12.76 5.60 -12.36
C LYS A 76 11.76 4.56 -11.86
N GLN A 77 11.82 4.13 -10.60
CA GLN A 77 11.03 2.97 -10.14
C GLN A 77 10.53 3.11 -8.71
N ILE A 78 9.33 2.59 -8.46
CA ILE A 78 8.73 2.38 -7.13
C ILE A 78 8.39 0.90 -6.95
N LEU A 79 8.20 0.49 -5.71
CA LEU A 79 7.79 -0.87 -5.39
C LEU A 79 6.26 -0.96 -5.38
N CYS A 80 5.76 -2.11 -5.79
CA CYS A 80 4.34 -2.41 -5.89
C CYS A 80 4.08 -3.83 -5.37
N GLN A 81 2.90 -4.03 -4.80
CA GLN A 81 2.31 -5.33 -4.57
C GLN A 81 0.94 -5.36 -5.25
N ARG A 82 0.66 -6.47 -5.94
CA ARG A 82 -0.68 -6.77 -6.44
C ARG A 82 -1.35 -7.74 -5.47
N ILE A 83 -2.59 -7.45 -5.11
CA ILE A 83 -3.45 -8.29 -4.29
C ILE A 83 -4.70 -8.59 -5.10
N ASP A 84 -4.91 -9.86 -5.42
CA ASP A 84 -6.10 -10.30 -6.16
C ASP A 84 -7.19 -10.78 -5.20
N SER A 85 -8.38 -10.25 -5.41
CA SER A 85 -9.64 -10.75 -4.86
C SER A 85 -10.42 -11.48 -5.95
N LYS A 86 -11.63 -11.97 -5.63
CA LYS A 86 -12.49 -12.61 -6.64
C LYS A 86 -12.89 -11.67 -7.79
N GLU A 87 -13.07 -10.37 -7.49
CA GLU A 87 -13.67 -9.42 -8.43
C GLU A 87 -12.73 -8.25 -8.78
N HIS A 88 -11.65 -8.08 -8.00
CA HIS A 88 -10.79 -6.91 -8.09
C HIS A 88 -9.31 -7.29 -8.02
N ALA A 89 -8.50 -6.60 -8.83
CA ALA A 89 -7.06 -6.51 -8.65
C ALA A 89 -6.73 -5.19 -7.94
N ILE A 90 -6.11 -5.29 -6.77
CA ILE A 90 -5.71 -4.15 -5.93
C ILE A 90 -4.21 -3.96 -6.08
N PHE A 91 -3.76 -2.72 -6.28
CA PHE A 91 -2.36 -2.37 -6.40
C PHE A 91 -1.95 -1.45 -5.25
N VAL A 92 -1.04 -1.93 -4.40
CA VAL A 92 -0.46 -1.17 -3.30
C VAL A 92 0.93 -0.73 -3.72
N TYR A 93 1.16 0.58 -3.75
CA TYR A 93 2.44 1.16 -4.14
C TYR A 93 3.15 1.73 -2.93
N LEU A 94 4.44 1.46 -2.84
CA LEU A 94 5.31 2.00 -1.82
C LEU A 94 6.15 3.13 -2.41
N VAL A 95 6.06 4.32 -1.80
CA VAL A 95 6.82 5.52 -2.17
C VAL A 95 7.58 6.03 -0.96
N ASN A 96 8.76 6.59 -1.21
CA ASN A 96 9.57 7.19 -0.15
C ASN A 96 9.02 8.55 0.25
N LYS A 97 9.00 8.86 1.54
CA LYS A 97 8.69 10.21 2.04
C LYS A 97 9.92 11.12 1.94
N LEU A 98 9.68 12.43 1.90
CA LEU A 98 10.71 13.44 2.17
C LEU A 98 10.94 13.41 3.69
N VAL A 99 12.15 13.02 4.10
CA VAL A 99 12.59 13.07 5.50
C VAL A 99 12.94 14.51 5.85
#